data_AF-A0A0B4EE93-F1
#
_entry.id   AF-A0A0B4EE93-F1
#
_cell.length_a   1.000
_cell.length_b   1.000
_cell.length_c   1.000
_cell.angle_alpha   90.00
_cell.angle_beta   90.00
_cell.angle_gamma   90.00
#
_symmetry.space_group_name_H-M   'P 1'
#
loop_
_entity.id
_entity.type
_entity.pdbx_description
1 polymer ?
#
loop_
_entity_poly.entity_id
_entity_poly.type
_entity_poly.pdbx_seq_one_letter_code
_entity_poly.pdbx_strand_id
1 'polypeptide(L)'
;MADPTTDWSRVDIEALRQHLIDMDNVTLRARVRLEEVEGGARFEATSEDAAVTTSIRAMVPAHAETMDGVEGWTMQAAEIPGGAALVVTGADPDRIRALGFIGMMTVGMHHQAHHLALAAGQNPHAH
;
A
#
# COMPACT_ATOMS: atom_id res chain seq x y z
N MET A 1 24.04 15.96 8.93
CA MET A 1 25.05 14.94 9.31
C MET A 1 24.36 13.59 9.26
N ALA A 2 25.05 12.54 8.84
CA ALA A 2 24.49 11.20 8.80
C ALA A 2 24.24 10.63 10.20
N ASP A 3 23.25 9.74 10.32
CA ASP A 3 23.05 8.92 11.52
C ASP A 3 24.23 7.94 11.67
N PRO A 4 24.99 8.00 12.78
CA PRO A 4 26.18 7.16 12.99
C PRO A 4 25.88 5.67 13.10
N THR A 5 24.61 5.27 13.26
CA THR A 5 24.19 3.86 13.35
C THR A 5 23.84 3.23 12.00
N THR A 6 23.91 4.00 10.90
CA THR A 6 23.61 3.50 9.55
C THR A 6 24.69 2.53 9.08
N ASP A 7 24.31 1.29 8.78
CA ASP A 7 25.16 0.36 8.05
C ASP A 7 25.13 0.69 6.54
N TRP A 8 26.11 1.49 6.11
CA TRP A 8 26.25 1.93 4.73
C TRP A 8 26.45 0.80 3.72
N SER A 9 26.88 -0.39 4.17
CA SER A 9 27.03 -1.55 3.28
C SER A 9 25.70 -2.18 2.88
N ARG A 10 24.62 -1.85 3.62
CA ARG A 10 23.26 -2.37 3.39
C ARG A 10 22.35 -1.40 2.67
N VAL A 11 22.71 -0.13 2.59
CA VAL A 11 21.89 0.91 1.95
C VAL A 11 21.55 0.50 0.51
N ASP A 12 20.26 0.52 0.20
CA ASP A 12 19.73 0.16 -1.11
C ASP A 12 18.71 1.21 -1.57
N ILE A 13 19.21 2.22 -2.29
CA ILE A 13 18.37 3.28 -2.85
C ILE A 13 17.61 2.78 -4.08
N GLU A 14 18.09 1.72 -4.74
CA GLU A 14 17.38 1.12 -5.87
C GLU A 14 16.10 0.42 -5.38
N ALA A 15 16.14 -0.26 -4.22
CA ALA A 15 14.94 -0.79 -3.59
C ALA A 15 13.89 0.30 -3.29
N LEU A 16 14.31 1.45 -2.76
CA LEU A 16 13.40 2.59 -2.58
C LEU A 16 12.84 3.08 -3.92
N ARG A 17 13.67 3.20 -4.97
CA ARG A 17 13.21 3.65 -6.29
C ARG A 17 12.19 2.68 -6.89
N GLN A 18 12.38 1.38 -6.74
CA GLN A 18 11.43 0.37 -7.21
C GLN A 18 10.10 0.45 -6.46
N HIS A 19 10.13 0.62 -5.13
CA HIS A 19 8.92 0.87 -4.36
C HIS A 19 8.16 2.12 -4.82
N LEU A 20 8.87 3.19 -5.16
CA LEU A 20 8.24 4.40 -5.70
C LEU A 20 7.61 4.17 -7.09
N ILE A 21 8.18 3.28 -7.91
CA ILE A 21 7.53 2.84 -9.17
C ILE A 21 6.26 2.06 -8.87
N ASP A 22 6.27 1.17 -7.87
CA ASP A 22 5.07 0.44 -7.47
C ASP A 22 3.98 1.39 -6.98
N MET A 23 4.35 2.40 -6.17
CA MET A 23 3.43 3.47 -5.73
C MET A 23 2.85 4.26 -6.91
N ASP A 24 3.68 4.60 -7.89
CA ASP A 24 3.26 5.27 -9.13
C ASP A 24 2.28 4.40 -9.94
N ASN A 25 2.54 3.09 -10.02
CA ASN A 25 1.66 2.13 -10.70
C ASN A 25 0.30 2.01 -10.00
N VAL A 26 0.26 1.80 -8.68
CA VAL A 26 -1.02 1.65 -7.95
C VAL A 26 -1.78 2.96 -7.84
N THR A 27 -1.10 4.10 -7.88
CA THR A 27 -1.73 5.42 -7.73
C THR A 27 -2.25 5.98 -9.04
N LEU A 28 -1.44 5.92 -10.10
CA LEU A 28 -1.71 6.65 -11.34
C LEU A 28 -2.09 5.75 -12.52
N ARG A 29 -1.81 4.44 -12.45
CA ARG A 29 -2.03 3.52 -13.58
C ARG A 29 -3.06 2.42 -13.31
N ALA A 30 -3.31 2.08 -12.05
CA ALA A 30 -4.36 1.12 -11.70
C ALA A 30 -5.74 1.67 -12.04
N ARG A 31 -6.61 0.81 -12.59
CA ARG A 31 -8.05 1.07 -12.67
C ARG A 31 -8.68 0.60 -11.37
N VAL A 32 -9.40 1.50 -10.69
CA VAL A 32 -10.02 1.20 -9.41
C VAL A 32 -11.53 1.25 -9.54
N ARG A 33 -12.20 0.16 -9.15
CA ARG A 33 -13.65 0.13 -8.95
C ARG A 33 -13.94 0.18 -7.46
N LEU A 34 -14.80 1.11 -7.05
CA LEU A 34 -15.30 1.23 -5.68
C LEU A 34 -16.69 0.59 -5.60
N GLU A 35 -16.90 -0.24 -4.59
CA GLU A 35 -18.19 -0.75 -4.18
C GLU A 35 -18.41 -0.41 -2.71
N GLU A 36 -19.54 0.24 -2.37
CA GLU A 36 -19.89 0.48 -0.98
C GLU A 36 -20.29 -0.84 -0.32
N VAL A 37 -19.77 -1.08 0.87
CA VAL A 37 -20.16 -2.22 1.71
C VAL A 37 -20.64 -1.72 3.07
N GLU A 38 -21.28 -2.61 3.83
CA GLU A 38 -21.64 -2.31 5.21
C GLU A 38 -20.37 -1.95 6.00
N GLY A 39 -20.40 -0.79 6.68
CA GLY A 39 -19.28 -0.33 7.48
C GLY A 39 -18.07 0.22 6.70
N GLY A 40 -18.11 0.31 5.35
CA GLY A 40 -17.03 0.94 4.60
C GLY A 40 -17.09 0.78 3.08
N ALA A 41 -16.00 0.30 2.48
CA ALA A 41 -15.86 0.16 1.03
C ALA A 41 -14.99 -1.04 0.64
N ARG A 42 -15.28 -1.61 -0.54
CA ARG A 42 -14.42 -2.53 -1.28
C ARG A 42 -13.84 -1.80 -2.49
N PHE A 43 -12.52 -1.90 -2.65
CA PHE A 43 -11.78 -1.35 -3.78
C PHE A 43 -11.16 -2.48 -4.58
N GLU A 44 -11.47 -2.56 -5.87
CA GLU A 44 -10.85 -3.51 -6.78
C GLU A 44 -9.89 -2.76 -7.70
N ALA A 45 -8.59 -2.92 -7.44
CA ALA A 45 -7.53 -2.35 -8.25
C ALA A 45 -7.08 -3.39 -9.29
N THR A 46 -7.15 -3.02 -10.57
CA THR A 46 -6.82 -3.92 -11.69
C THR A 46 -6.06 -3.19 -12.79
N SER A 47 -5.39 -3.95 -13.64
CA SER A 47 -4.80 -3.45 -14.89
C SER A 47 -4.74 -4.53 -15.97
N GLU A 48 -4.66 -4.11 -17.22
CA GLU A 48 -4.31 -4.98 -18.36
C GLU A 48 -2.77 -5.07 -18.54
N ASP A 49 -2.03 -4.13 -17.96
CA ASP A 49 -0.57 -4.14 -17.94
C ASP A 49 -0.07 -5.09 -16.84
N ALA A 50 0.77 -6.04 -17.23
CA ALA A 50 1.32 -7.05 -16.33
C ALA A 50 2.24 -6.44 -15.25
N ALA A 51 2.99 -5.39 -15.57
CA ALA A 51 3.85 -4.70 -14.60
C ALA A 51 3.00 -3.99 -13.54
N VAL A 52 1.96 -3.27 -13.95
CA VAL A 52 1.03 -2.61 -13.01
C VAL A 52 0.28 -3.65 -12.17
N THR A 53 -0.15 -4.76 -12.77
CA THR A 53 -0.79 -5.88 -12.04
C THR A 53 0.14 -6.46 -10.97
N THR A 54 1.43 -6.55 -11.27
CA THR A 54 2.45 -7.04 -10.33
C THR A 54 2.60 -6.07 -9.16
N SER A 55 2.70 -4.76 -9.43
CA SER A 55 2.73 -3.73 -8.38
C SER A 55 1.48 -3.75 -7.51
N ILE A 56 0.28 -3.91 -8.10
CA ILE A 56 -0.97 -4.01 -7.33
C ILE A 56 -0.94 -5.20 -6.36
N ARG A 57 -0.52 -6.37 -6.85
CA ARG A 57 -0.47 -7.60 -6.03
C ARG A 57 0.59 -7.55 -4.95
N ALA A 58 1.69 -6.85 -5.18
CA ALA A 58 2.71 -6.63 -4.15
C ALA A 58 2.21 -5.63 -3.09
N MET A 59 1.67 -4.49 -3.52
CA MET A 59 1.45 -3.34 -2.64
C MET A 59 0.17 -3.42 -1.83
N VAL A 60 -0.94 -3.87 -2.42
CA VAL A 60 -2.25 -3.84 -1.74
C VAL A 60 -2.27 -4.74 -0.50
N PRO A 61 -1.82 -6.01 -0.55
CA PRO A 61 -1.74 -6.85 0.64
C PRO A 61 -0.77 -6.29 1.67
N ALA A 62 0.40 -5.83 1.23
CA ALA A 62 1.43 -5.30 2.13
C ALA A 62 0.96 -4.04 2.89
N HIS A 63 0.20 -3.16 2.24
CA HIS A 63 -0.41 -1.99 2.91
C HIS A 63 -1.53 -2.41 3.85
N ALA A 64 -2.39 -3.35 3.44
CA ALA A 64 -3.46 -3.86 4.30
C ALA A 64 -2.89 -4.45 5.59
N GLU A 65 -1.86 -5.30 5.49
CA GLU A 65 -1.19 -5.89 6.67
C GLU A 65 -0.51 -4.86 7.56
N THR A 66 0.10 -3.82 6.97
CA THR A 66 0.78 -2.77 7.72
C THR A 66 -0.22 -1.85 8.45
N MET A 67 -1.39 -1.62 7.86
CA MET A 67 -2.35 -0.60 8.31
C MET A 67 -3.59 -1.18 9.02
N ASP A 68 -3.81 -2.49 8.99
CA ASP A 68 -4.90 -3.13 9.72
C ASP A 68 -4.85 -2.77 11.20
N GLY A 69 -5.97 -2.25 11.71
CA GLY A 69 -6.11 -1.80 13.10
C GLY A 69 -5.48 -0.45 13.43
N VAL A 70 -4.66 0.17 12.56
CA VAL A 70 -3.91 1.40 12.88
C VAL A 70 -4.84 2.61 13.12
N GLU A 71 -5.82 2.82 12.25
CA GLU A 71 -6.85 3.86 12.41
C GLU A 71 -8.12 3.33 13.10
N GLY A 72 -8.07 2.13 13.68
CA GLY A 72 -9.25 1.42 14.17
C GLY A 72 -10.13 0.84 13.05
N TRP A 73 -9.60 0.77 11.83
CA TRP A 73 -10.23 0.11 10.68
C TRP A 73 -9.75 -1.33 10.54
N THR A 74 -10.63 -2.20 10.07
CA THR A 74 -10.23 -3.53 9.56
C THR A 74 -9.90 -3.41 8.08
N MET A 75 -8.74 -3.88 7.67
CA MET A 75 -8.27 -3.91 6.29
C MET A 75 -7.95 -5.34 5.86
N GLN A 76 -8.57 -5.79 4.78
CA GLN A 76 -8.34 -7.14 4.25
C GLN A 76 -8.10 -7.08 2.74
N ALA A 77 -7.01 -7.69 2.30
CA ALA A 77 -6.68 -7.80 0.89
C ALA A 77 -6.86 -9.24 0.38
N ALA A 78 -7.25 -9.38 -0.87
CA ALA A 78 -7.26 -10.65 -1.58
C ALA A 78 -6.83 -10.44 -3.03
N GLU A 79 -6.06 -11.37 -3.59
CA GLU A 79 -5.79 -11.37 -5.02
C GLU A 79 -7.08 -11.62 -5.82
N ILE A 80 -7.21 -10.93 -6.95
CA ILE A 80 -8.30 -11.12 -7.92
C ILE A 80 -7.71 -11.20 -9.34
N PRO A 81 -8.49 -11.64 -10.35
CA PRO A 81 -8.07 -11.53 -11.74
C PRO A 81 -7.70 -10.07 -12.08
N GLY A 82 -6.51 -9.87 -12.63
CA GLY A 82 -6.01 -8.54 -13.03
C GLY A 82 -5.49 -7.65 -11.90
N GLY A 83 -5.44 -8.11 -10.64
CA GLY A 83 -4.87 -7.32 -9.55
C GLY A 83 -5.24 -7.83 -8.15
N ALA A 84 -5.75 -6.93 -7.30
CA ALA A 84 -6.11 -7.20 -5.92
C ALA A 84 -7.38 -6.42 -5.51
N ALA A 85 -8.12 -6.98 -4.56
CA ALA A 85 -9.21 -6.32 -3.87
C ALA A 85 -8.78 -5.95 -2.45
N LEU A 86 -9.16 -4.76 -2.01
CA LEU A 86 -9.01 -4.27 -0.65
C LEU A 86 -10.40 -3.99 -0.07
N VAL A 87 -10.73 -4.60 1.07
CA VAL A 87 -11.94 -4.29 1.83
C VAL A 87 -11.52 -3.55 3.08
N VAL A 88 -12.14 -2.39 3.33
CA VAL A 88 -11.90 -1.58 4.52
C VAL A 88 -13.22 -1.29 5.21
N THR A 89 -13.30 -1.59 6.51
CA THR A 89 -14.48 -1.32 7.34
C THR A 89 -14.09 -0.66 8.67
N GLY A 90 -14.99 0.13 9.24
CA GLY A 90 -14.73 0.89 10.45
C GLY A 90 -15.95 1.65 10.98
N ALA A 91 -15.73 2.44 12.03
CA ALA A 91 -16.78 3.23 12.69
C ALA A 91 -17.22 4.46 11.87
N ASP A 92 -16.40 4.92 10.92
CA ASP A 92 -16.61 6.11 10.08
C ASP A 92 -16.57 5.76 8.57
N PRO A 93 -17.56 4.98 8.07
CA PRO A 93 -17.60 4.51 6.68
C PRO A 93 -17.55 5.63 5.63
N ASP A 94 -18.10 6.80 5.95
CA ASP A 94 -18.07 7.95 5.04
C ASP A 94 -16.65 8.48 4.83
N ARG A 95 -15.78 8.42 5.87
CA ARG A 95 -14.37 8.79 5.74
C ARG A 95 -13.61 7.77 4.89
N ILE A 96 -13.85 6.48 5.10
CA ILE A 96 -13.26 5.39 4.29
C ILE A 96 -13.60 5.59 2.81
N ARG A 97 -14.88 5.83 2.50
CA ARG A 97 -15.35 6.07 1.12
C ARG A 97 -14.78 7.34 0.52
N ALA A 98 -14.74 8.43 1.28
CA ALA A 98 -14.24 9.72 0.82
C ALA A 98 -12.73 9.70 0.54
N LEU A 99 -11.95 8.99 1.36
CA LEU A 99 -10.53 8.78 1.13
C LEU A 99 -10.26 7.96 -0.14
N GLY A 100 -11.16 7.02 -0.45
CA GLY A 100 -11.04 6.15 -1.62
C GLY A 100 -9.80 5.26 -1.55
N PHE A 101 -9.53 4.53 -2.64
CA PHE A 101 -8.40 3.60 -2.68
C PHE A 101 -7.06 4.29 -2.44
N ILE A 102 -6.82 5.45 -3.06
CA ILE A 102 -5.54 6.17 -2.90
C ILE A 102 -5.34 6.66 -1.47
N GLY A 103 -6.40 7.16 -0.83
CA GLY A 103 -6.34 7.49 0.59
C GLY A 103 -6.01 6.26 1.44
N MET A 104 -6.61 5.10 1.17
CA MET A 104 -6.25 3.86 1.89
C MET A 104 -4.80 3.43 1.66
N MET A 105 -4.25 3.67 0.48
CA MET A 105 -2.84 3.35 0.17
C MET A 105 -1.85 4.37 0.73
N THR A 106 -2.30 5.52 1.25
CA THR A 106 -1.41 6.63 1.66
C THR A 106 -1.65 7.16 3.08
N VAL A 107 -2.68 6.69 3.77
CA VAL A 107 -3.07 7.19 5.09
C VAL A 107 -2.06 6.78 6.18
N GLY A 108 -1.81 7.70 7.11
CA GLY A 108 -0.93 7.47 8.26
C GLY A 108 0.55 7.77 7.98
N MET A 109 1.36 7.76 9.04
CA MET A 109 2.78 8.12 8.96
C MET A 109 3.71 6.94 8.61
N HIS A 110 3.15 5.80 8.19
CA HIS A 110 3.97 4.61 7.92
C HIS A 110 4.91 4.83 6.73
N HIS A 111 4.55 5.61 5.71
CA HIS A 111 5.41 5.86 4.54
C HIS A 111 6.79 6.44 4.86
N GLN A 112 6.92 7.35 5.83
CA GLN A 112 8.23 7.91 6.16
C GLN A 112 9.16 6.85 6.78
N ALA A 113 8.65 6.12 7.76
CA ALA A 113 9.38 5.03 8.40
C ALA A 113 9.66 3.89 7.39
N HIS A 114 8.68 3.61 6.53
CA HIS A 114 8.74 2.61 5.48
C HIS A 114 9.82 2.93 4.43
N HIS A 115 9.81 4.15 3.87
CA HIS A 115 10.79 4.58 2.87
C HIS A 115 12.21 4.58 3.45
N LEU A 116 12.36 4.98 4.71
CA LEU A 116 13.65 4.94 5.39
C LEU A 116 14.14 3.51 5.59
N ALA A 117 13.25 2.57 5.98
CA ALA A 117 13.58 1.17 6.14
C ALA A 117 14.05 0.55 4.81
N LEU A 118 13.33 0.80 3.71
CA LEU A 118 13.73 0.35 2.37
C LEU A 118 15.09 0.94 1.96
N ALA A 119 15.27 2.25 2.10
CA ALA A 119 16.53 2.92 1.77
C ALA A 119 17.71 2.38 2.60
N ALA A 120 17.46 1.96 3.83
CA ALA A 120 18.45 1.35 4.72
C ALA A 120 18.68 -0.16 4.47
N GLY A 121 18.06 -0.75 3.43
CA GLY A 121 18.22 -2.17 3.10
C GLY A 121 17.48 -3.12 4.04
N GLN A 122 16.41 -2.65 4.67
CA GLN A 122 15.47 -3.49 5.41
C GLN A 122 14.30 -3.84 4.50
N ASN A 123 13.68 -5.01 4.73
CA ASN A 123 12.44 -5.37 4.07
C ASN A 123 11.28 -5.23 5.07
N PRO A 124 10.58 -4.07 5.10
CA PRO A 124 9.43 -3.86 5.98
C PRO A 124 8.22 -4.75 5.67
N HIS A 125 8.29 -5.53 4.59
CA HIS A 125 7.24 -6.44 4.12
C HIS A 125 7.70 -7.92 4.07
N ALA A 126 8.87 -8.26 4.61
CA ALA A 126 9.31 -9.65 4.73
C ALA A 126 8.71 -10.32 5.97
N HIS A 127 8.22 -11.56 5.80
CA HIS A 127 7.92 -12.48 6.90
C HIS A 127 9.13 -13.36 7.21
#